data_AF-A0A4V6YSQ3-F1
#
_entry.id   AF-A0A4V6YSQ3-F1
#
_cell.length_a   1.000
_cell.length_b   1.000
_cell.length_c   1.000
_cell.angle_alpha   90.00
_cell.angle_beta   90.00
_cell.angle_gamma   90.00
#
_symmetry.space_group_name_H-M   'P 1'
#
loop_
_entity.id
_entity.type
_entity.pdbx_description
1 polymer ?
#
loop_
_entity_poly.entity_id
_entity_poly.type
_entity_poly.pdbx_seq_one_letter_code
_entity_poly.pdbx_strand_id
1 'polypeptide(L)'
;MRAANILRAFLLGIFLSFLLTCVFWAAIFRNYIYYYGIPLFFNPFFGNVFNGYLFIIMVVVFGIGFFIPVVGFLIKFAYCLLLVISLLLFVPPLGKSVGETLLSKKIVLNINGEQKNVVALYEDKSYIVYQNSPEVLETLEERKRNLSYYKKP
;
A
#
# COMPACT_ATOMS: atom_id res chain seq x y z
N MET A 1 -21.48 27.89 6.20
CA MET A 1 -21.92 26.58 5.66
C MET A 1 -22.80 25.92 6.72
N ARG A 2 -23.98 25.35 6.40
CA ARG A 2 -24.85 24.69 7.41
C ARG A 2 -24.15 23.42 7.95
N ALA A 3 -24.36 23.06 9.21
CA ALA A 3 -23.74 21.88 9.84
C ALA A 3 -23.97 20.58 9.03
N ALA A 4 -25.16 20.41 8.45
CA ALA A 4 -25.48 19.29 7.57
C ALA A 4 -24.57 19.20 6.32
N ASN A 5 -24.15 20.33 5.76
CA ASN A 5 -23.26 20.36 4.60
C ASN A 5 -21.82 19.99 4.97
N ILE A 6 -21.37 20.37 6.17
CA ILE A 6 -20.06 19.99 6.71
C ILE A 6 -20.01 18.49 6.94
N LEU A 7 -21.05 17.91 7.56
CA LEU A 7 -21.14 16.47 7.77
C LEU A 7 -21.15 15.70 6.44
N ARG A 8 -21.91 16.16 5.43
CA ARG A 8 -21.92 15.56 4.09
C ARG A 8 -20.55 15.60 3.43
N ALA A 9 -19.86 16.74 3.50
CA ALA A 9 -18.51 16.88 2.94
C ALA A 9 -17.51 15.94 3.63
N PHE A 10 -17.60 15.82 4.96
CA PHE A 10 -16.75 14.91 5.72
C PHE A 10 -16.99 13.44 5.35
N LEU A 11 -18.25 13.00 5.31
CA LEU A 11 -18.61 11.62 4.93
C LEU A 11 -18.20 11.30 3.48
N LEU A 12 -18.39 12.26 2.56
CA LEU A 12 -17.90 12.12 1.19
C LEU A 12 -16.37 11.97 1.16
N GLY A 13 -15.66 12.78 1.94
CA GLY A 13 -14.21 12.70 2.07
C GLY A 13 -13.73 11.33 2.57
N ILE A 14 -14.40 10.77 3.59
CA ILE A 14 -14.14 9.41 4.09
C ILE A 14 -14.32 8.41 2.96
N PHE A 15 -15.45 8.44 2.28
CA PHE A 15 -15.77 7.49 1.22
C PHE A 15 -14.75 7.55 0.07
N LEU A 16 -14.43 8.75 -0.42
CA LEU A 16 -13.50 8.94 -1.52
C LEU A 16 -12.07 8.52 -1.15
N SER A 17 -11.60 8.93 0.04
CA SER A 17 -10.25 8.58 0.50
C SER A 17 -10.13 7.08 0.75
N PHE A 18 -11.17 6.47 1.32
CA PHE A 18 -11.25 5.03 1.52
C PHE A 18 -11.24 4.27 0.19
N LEU A 19 -12.05 4.69 -0.79
CA LEU A 19 -12.08 4.09 -2.11
C LEU A 19 -10.70 4.13 -2.77
N LEU A 20 -10.05 5.31 -2.78
CA LEU A 20 -8.72 5.47 -3.36
C LEU A 20 -7.69 4.56 -2.66
N THR A 21 -7.72 4.52 -1.33
CA THR A 21 -6.86 3.65 -0.51
C THR A 21 -7.08 2.18 -0.83
N CYS A 22 -8.34 1.74 -0.93
CA CYS A 22 -8.70 0.37 -1.28
C CYS A 22 -8.17 -0.04 -2.66
N VAL A 23 -8.40 0.79 -3.69
CA VAL A 23 -7.98 0.49 -5.06
C VAL A 23 -6.45 0.41 -5.14
N PHE A 24 -5.75 1.39 -4.55
CA PHE A 24 -4.30 1.42 -4.51
C PHE A 24 -3.73 0.16 -3.84
N TRP A 25 -4.17 -0.16 -2.63
CA TRP A 25 -3.65 -1.29 -1.89
C TRP A 25 -4.09 -2.64 -2.47
N ALA A 26 -5.25 -2.73 -3.11
CA ALA A 26 -5.68 -3.94 -3.80
C ALA A 26 -4.75 -4.27 -4.98
N ALA A 27 -4.31 -3.25 -5.73
CA ALA A 27 -3.35 -3.43 -6.81
C ALA A 27 -1.98 -3.92 -6.28
N ILE A 28 -1.46 -3.30 -5.22
CA ILE A 28 -0.21 -3.74 -4.58
C ILE A 28 -0.35 -5.15 -4.01
N PHE A 29 -1.47 -5.47 -3.37
CA PHE A 29 -1.71 -6.81 -2.85
C PHE A 29 -1.67 -7.85 -3.97
N ARG A 30 -2.35 -7.58 -5.09
CA ARG A 30 -2.42 -8.51 -6.22
C ARG A 30 -1.08 -8.66 -6.95
N ASN A 31 -0.38 -7.56 -7.20
CA ASN A 31 0.78 -7.55 -8.10
C ASN A 31 2.13 -7.59 -7.39
N TYR A 32 2.17 -7.39 -6.08
CA TYR A 32 3.39 -7.49 -5.26
C TYR A 32 3.27 -8.60 -4.21
N ILE A 33 2.33 -8.48 -3.26
CA ILE A 33 2.21 -9.44 -2.14
C ILE A 33 1.93 -10.85 -2.65
N TYR A 34 0.91 -11.00 -3.49
CA TYR A 34 0.56 -12.29 -4.10
C TYR A 34 1.60 -12.75 -5.10
N TYR A 35 2.24 -11.83 -5.84
CA TYR A 35 3.33 -12.18 -6.76
C TYR A 35 4.47 -12.89 -6.01
N TYR A 36 4.95 -12.34 -4.90
CA TYR A 36 6.01 -12.95 -4.10
C TYR A 36 5.53 -14.16 -3.28
N GLY A 37 4.22 -14.42 -3.21
CA GLY A 37 3.66 -15.52 -2.43
C GLY A 37 3.65 -15.28 -0.93
N ILE A 38 3.66 -14.00 -0.51
CA ILE A 38 3.63 -13.62 0.90
C ILE A 38 2.22 -13.94 1.45
N PRO A 39 2.07 -14.78 2.49
CA PRO A 39 0.78 -15.28 2.97
C PRO A 39 0.09 -14.26 3.88
N LEU A 40 -0.32 -13.13 3.31
CA LEU A 40 -1.08 -12.10 4.01
C LEU A 40 -2.53 -12.09 3.53
N PHE A 41 -3.45 -11.78 4.44
CA PHE A 41 -4.80 -11.40 4.06
C PHE A 41 -4.82 -9.95 3.56
N PHE A 42 -5.66 -9.66 2.57
CA PHE A 42 -5.81 -8.30 2.06
C PHE A 42 -6.49 -7.42 3.10
N ASN A 43 -5.77 -6.41 3.58
CA ASN A 43 -6.33 -5.37 4.44
C ASN A 43 -6.14 -4.01 3.72
N PRO A 44 -7.22 -3.29 3.34
CA PRO A 44 -7.10 -1.99 2.70
C PRO A 44 -6.29 -0.96 3.49
N PHE A 45 -6.27 -1.12 4.82
CA PHE A 45 -5.52 -0.27 5.74
C PHE A 45 -4.18 -0.88 6.12
N PHE A 46 -3.69 -1.94 5.47
CA PHE A 46 -2.41 -2.63 5.72
C PHE A 46 -1.69 -2.10 6.97
N GLY A 47 -2.12 -2.56 8.17
CA GLY A 47 -1.98 -1.78 9.43
C GLY A 47 -0.58 -1.34 9.83
N ASN A 48 0.46 -1.89 9.19
CA ASN A 48 1.86 -1.53 9.40
C ASN A 48 2.37 -0.40 8.48
N VAL A 49 1.69 -0.14 7.37
CA VAL A 49 2.09 0.85 6.35
C VAL A 49 1.01 1.92 6.10
N PHE A 50 -0.17 1.77 6.72
CA PHE A 50 -1.19 2.82 6.66
C PHE A 50 -0.79 4.04 7.48
N ASN A 51 -0.81 5.18 6.80
CA ASN A 51 -0.59 6.48 7.39
C ASN A 51 -1.94 7.15 7.68
N GLY A 52 -2.38 7.05 8.93
CA GLY A 52 -3.65 7.64 9.37
C GLY A 52 -3.71 9.16 9.21
N TYR A 53 -2.59 9.86 9.39
CA TYR A 53 -2.53 11.31 9.18
C TYR A 53 -2.76 11.66 7.71
N LEU A 54 -2.11 10.94 6.78
CA LEU A 54 -2.32 11.12 5.35
C LEU A 54 -3.77 10.84 4.95
N PHE A 55 -4.37 9.79 5.53
CA PHE A 55 -5.77 9.48 5.29
C PHE A 55 -6.70 10.63 5.72
N ILE A 56 -6.52 11.17 6.93
CA ILE A 56 -7.32 12.30 7.41
C ILE A 56 -7.11 13.55 6.53
N ILE A 57 -5.89 13.81 6.08
CA ILE A 57 -5.61 14.89 5.12
C ILE A 57 -6.40 14.67 3.82
N MET A 58 -6.39 13.45 3.27
CA MET A 58 -7.17 13.11 2.07
C MET A 58 -8.68 13.30 2.31
N VAL A 59 -9.20 12.93 3.48
CA VAL A 59 -10.62 13.12 3.84
C VAL A 59 -10.98 14.60 3.80
N VAL A 60 -10.15 15.47 4.38
CA VAL A 60 -10.39 16.91 4.37
C VAL A 60 -10.27 17.48 2.95
N VAL A 61 -9.22 17.12 2.21
CA VAL A 61 -8.95 17.64 0.86
C VAL A 61 -10.04 17.21 -0.13
N PHE A 62 -10.37 15.92 -0.21
CA PHE A 62 -11.38 15.43 -1.15
C PHE A 62 -12.82 15.63 -0.67
N GLY A 63 -13.03 15.72 0.64
CA GLY A 63 -14.33 16.03 1.22
C GLY A 63 -14.68 17.51 1.10
N ILE A 64 -13.97 18.37 1.83
CA ILE A 64 -14.26 19.81 1.90
C ILE A 64 -13.84 20.50 0.60
N GLY A 65 -12.68 20.14 0.04
CA GLY A 65 -12.14 20.78 -1.15
C GLY A 65 -13.05 20.67 -2.39
N PHE A 66 -13.84 19.60 -2.51
CA PHE A 66 -14.80 19.42 -3.60
C PHE A 66 -15.91 20.49 -3.63
N PHE A 67 -16.20 21.13 -2.48
CA PHE A 67 -17.24 22.15 -2.33
C PHE A 67 -16.71 23.59 -2.40
N ILE A 68 -15.40 23.77 -2.56
CA ILE A 68 -14.82 25.11 -2.72
C ILE A 68 -14.95 25.53 -4.19
N PRO A 69 -15.69 26.61 -4.53
CA PRO A 69 -16.06 26.91 -5.91
C PRO A 69 -14.89 27.11 -6.88
N VAL A 70 -13.79 27.70 -6.40
CA VAL A 70 -12.63 28.07 -7.25
C VAL A 70 -11.67 26.89 -7.45
N VAL A 71 -11.43 26.09 -6.40
CA VAL A 71 -10.44 24.98 -6.44
C VAL A 71 -11.08 23.61 -6.59
N GLY A 72 -12.40 23.49 -6.41
CA GLY A 72 -13.11 22.21 -6.40
C GLY A 72 -13.00 21.46 -7.73
N PHE A 73 -12.91 22.16 -8.87
CA PHE A 73 -12.64 21.53 -10.16
C PHE A 73 -11.26 20.86 -10.18
N LEU A 74 -10.20 21.58 -9.75
CA LEU A 74 -8.85 21.06 -9.70
C LEU A 74 -8.72 19.88 -8.73
N ILE A 75 -9.39 19.93 -7.58
CA ILE A 75 -9.36 18.85 -6.59
C ILE A 75 -10.10 17.61 -7.11
N LYS A 76 -11.24 17.77 -7.81
CA LYS A 76 -11.93 16.66 -8.48
C LYS A 76 -11.06 16.05 -9.57
N PHE A 77 -10.43 16.88 -10.40
CA PHE A 77 -9.52 16.40 -11.43
C PHE A 77 -8.33 15.64 -10.83
N ALA A 78 -7.70 16.17 -9.78
CA ALA A 78 -6.63 15.50 -9.06
C ALA A 78 -7.07 14.16 -8.47
N TYR A 79 -8.27 14.10 -7.88
CA TYR A 79 -8.83 12.84 -7.40
C TYR A 79 -9.00 11.80 -8.52
N CYS A 80 -9.60 12.20 -9.65
CA CYS A 80 -9.77 11.32 -10.80
C CYS A 80 -8.41 10.83 -11.34
N LEU A 81 -7.42 11.72 -11.42
CA LEU A 81 -6.06 11.37 -11.85
C LEU A 81 -5.41 10.36 -10.90
N LEU A 82 -5.49 10.57 -9.58
CA LEU A 82 -4.97 9.63 -8.59
C LEU A 82 -5.68 8.28 -8.64
N LEU A 83 -6.99 8.27 -8.90
CA LEU A 83 -7.74 7.03 -9.07
C LEU A 83 -7.27 6.28 -10.32
N VAL A 84 -7.09 6.97 -11.45
CA VAL A 84 -6.54 6.38 -12.68
C VAL A 84 -5.13 5.83 -12.43
N ILE A 85 -4.25 6.58 -11.77
CA ILE A 85 -2.91 6.11 -11.40
C ILE A 85 -3.00 4.85 -10.53
N SER A 86 -3.90 4.84 -9.54
CA SER A 86 -4.11 3.67 -8.68
C SER A 86 -4.61 2.46 -9.46
N LEU A 87 -5.49 2.67 -10.46
CA LEU A 87 -5.95 1.62 -11.36
C LEU A 87 -4.84 1.11 -12.29
N LEU A 88 -3.92 1.97 -12.75
CA LEU A 88 -2.78 1.55 -13.56
C LEU A 88 -1.86 0.59 -12.81
N LEU A 89 -1.83 0.63 -11.47
CA LEU A 89 -1.05 -0.32 -10.67
C LEU A 89 -1.57 -1.77 -10.79
N PHE A 90 -2.77 -2.00 -11.34
CA PHE A 90 -3.22 -3.35 -11.68
C PHE A 90 -2.44 -3.96 -12.86
N VAL A 91 -1.70 -3.15 -13.62
CA VAL A 91 -0.72 -3.65 -14.59
C VAL A 91 0.46 -4.28 -13.81
N PRO A 92 0.74 -5.59 -13.97
CA PRO A 92 1.67 -6.32 -13.11
C PRO A 92 3.04 -5.68 -12.88
N PRO A 93 3.80 -5.23 -13.91
CA PRO A 93 5.10 -4.61 -13.69
C PRO A 93 5.02 -3.32 -12.87
N LEU A 94 3.95 -2.51 -13.05
CA LEU A 94 3.78 -1.25 -12.33
C LEU A 94 3.45 -1.50 -10.86
N GLY A 95 2.45 -2.35 -10.58
CA GLY A 95 2.05 -2.68 -9.22
C GLY A 95 3.18 -3.37 -8.44
N LYS A 96 3.93 -4.25 -9.10
CA LYS A 96 5.11 -4.89 -8.51
C LYS A 96 6.17 -3.86 -8.15
N SER A 97 6.56 -2.99 -9.09
CA SER A 97 7.61 -1.99 -8.87
C SER A 97 7.28 -0.99 -7.76
N VAL A 98 6.03 -0.51 -7.72
CA VAL A 98 5.58 0.37 -6.63
C VAL A 98 5.56 -0.39 -5.30
N GLY A 99 5.11 -1.65 -5.30
CA GLY A 99 5.15 -2.50 -4.11
C GLY A 99 6.57 -2.72 -3.58
N GLU A 100 7.53 -2.98 -4.48
CA GLU A 100 8.96 -3.08 -4.14
C GLU A 100 9.47 -1.79 -3.51
N THR A 101 9.12 -0.64 -4.09
CA THR A 101 9.56 0.67 -3.59
C THR A 101 9.01 0.98 -2.19
N LEU A 102 7.78 0.57 -1.91
CA LEU A 102 7.09 0.89 -0.65
C LEU A 102 7.37 -0.10 0.48
N LEU A 103 7.52 -1.38 0.15
CA LEU A 103 7.55 -2.47 1.14
C LEU A 103 8.92 -3.14 1.23
N SER A 104 9.67 -3.19 0.12
CA SER A 104 10.96 -3.88 0.09
C SER A 104 12.07 -2.99 0.64
N LYS A 105 12.97 -3.59 1.42
CA LYS A 105 14.17 -2.93 1.92
C LYS A 105 15.31 -3.90 2.11
N LYS A 106 16.53 -3.44 1.81
CA LYS A 106 17.76 -4.18 2.14
C LYS A 106 18.05 -3.96 3.61
N ILE A 107 18.12 -5.04 4.38
CA ILE A 107 18.37 -4.99 5.82
C ILE A 107 19.41 -6.04 6.21
N VAL A 108 20.04 -5.82 7.37
CA VAL A 108 20.92 -6.80 7.99
C VAL A 108 20.15 -7.49 9.10
N LEU A 109 20.02 -8.81 9.01
CA LEU A 109 19.41 -9.63 10.07
C LEU A 109 20.50 -10.43 10.77
N ASN A 110 20.38 -10.57 12.10
CA ASN A 110 21.20 -11.48 12.87
C ASN A 110 20.43 -12.80 13.03
N ILE A 111 20.82 -13.81 12.26
CA ILE A 111 20.18 -15.13 12.25
C ILE A 111 21.20 -16.11 12.81
N ASN A 112 20.89 -16.72 13.96
CA ASN A 112 21.75 -17.70 14.64
C ASN A 112 23.17 -17.19 14.95
N GLY A 113 23.34 -15.89 15.23
CA GLY A 113 24.63 -15.28 15.54
C GLY A 113 25.41 -14.78 14.32
N GLU A 114 24.93 -15.05 13.10
CA GLU A 114 25.52 -14.54 11.86
C GLU A 114 24.73 -13.34 11.32
N GLN A 115 25.45 -12.29 10.93
CA GLN A 115 24.86 -11.17 10.21
C GLN A 115 24.69 -11.52 8.73
N LYS A 116 23.46 -11.52 8.25
CA LYS A 116 23.12 -11.75 6.84
C LYS A 116 22.46 -10.51 6.25
N ASN A 117 22.99 -10.08 5.10
CA ASN A 117 22.37 -9.06 4.26
C ASN A 117 21.24 -9.71 3.46
N VAL A 118 20.00 -9.31 3.71
CA VAL A 118 18.82 -9.88 3.05
C VAL A 118 17.96 -8.78 2.43
N VAL A 119 17.16 -9.18 1.44
CA VAL A 119 16.09 -8.34 0.90
C VAL A 119 14.81 -8.69 1.64
N ALA A 120 14.41 -7.83 2.58
CA ALA A 120 13.11 -7.93 3.24
C ALA A 120 12.05 -7.43 2.27
N LEU A 121 11.05 -8.27 1.99
CA LEU A 121 9.91 -7.94 1.11
C LEU A 121 8.73 -7.37 1.88
N TYR A 122 8.59 -7.77 3.14
CA TYR A 122 7.52 -7.28 3.98
C TYR A 122 7.93 -7.33 5.44
N GLU A 123 7.49 -6.35 6.20
CA GLU A 123 7.73 -6.28 7.63
C GLU A 123 6.45 -5.88 8.35
N ASP A 124 6.11 -6.63 9.38
CA ASP A 124 5.10 -6.23 10.35
C ASP A 124 5.69 -6.08 11.76
N LYS A 125 4.84 -5.96 12.77
CA LYS A 125 5.27 -5.82 14.17
C LYS A 125 5.94 -7.07 14.73
N SER A 126 5.68 -8.24 14.16
CA SER A 126 6.05 -9.55 14.73
C SER A 126 7.12 -10.27 13.92
N TYR A 127 7.17 -10.08 12.61
CA TYR A 127 8.04 -10.80 11.70
C TYR A 127 8.49 -9.94 10.50
N ILE A 128 9.57 -10.40 9.89
CA ILE A 128 10.11 -9.90 8.62
C ILE A 128 10.12 -11.07 7.64
N VAL A 129 9.53 -10.85 6.47
CA VAL A 129 9.56 -11.80 5.34
C VAL A 129 10.68 -11.37 4.40
N TYR A 130 11.61 -12.27 4.12
CA TYR A 130 12.77 -11.99 3.27
C TYR A 130 13.03 -13.12 2.28
N GLN A 131 13.73 -12.79 1.18
CA GLN A 131 14.14 -13.77 0.18
C GLN A 131 15.44 -14.45 0.57
N ASN A 132 15.52 -15.77 0.38
CA ASN A 132 16.74 -16.55 0.60
C ASN A 132 17.74 -16.37 -0.57
N SER A 133 17.23 -16.23 -1.80
CA SER A 133 18.01 -16.02 -3.02
C SER A 133 17.43 -14.86 -3.85
N PRO A 134 18.27 -14.02 -4.49
CA PRO A 134 17.83 -12.94 -5.38
C PRO A 134 17.42 -13.43 -6.78
N GLU A 135 17.49 -14.74 -7.07
CA GLU A 135 17.15 -15.29 -8.38
C GLU A 135 15.70 -14.98 -8.80
N VAL A 136 15.52 -14.76 -10.10
CA VAL A 136 14.20 -14.54 -10.70
C VAL A 136 13.52 -15.90 -10.87
N LEU A 137 12.54 -16.17 -10.02
CA LEU A 137 11.78 -17.41 -10.03
C LEU A 137 10.49 -17.24 -10.83
N GLU A 138 10.23 -18.17 -11.75
CA GLU A 138 9.13 -18.07 -12.72
C GLU A 138 7.78 -18.44 -12.10
N THR A 139 7.76 -19.46 -11.25
CA THR A 139 6.51 -19.96 -10.67
C THR A 139 6.22 -19.37 -9.29
N LEU A 140 4.93 -19.29 -8.94
CA LEU A 140 4.51 -18.84 -7.61
C LEU A 140 5.01 -19.78 -6.50
N GLU A 141 5.01 -21.09 -6.76
CA GLU A 141 5.44 -22.10 -5.79
C GLU A 141 6.95 -22.01 -5.51
N GLU A 142 7.77 -21.74 -6.52
CA GLU A 142 9.18 -21.42 -6.30
C GLU A 142 9.37 -20.16 -5.47
N ARG A 143 8.64 -19.09 -5.79
CA ARG A 143 8.71 -17.83 -5.02
C ARG A 143 8.34 -18.03 -3.56
N LYS A 144 7.28 -18.79 -3.27
CA LYS A 144 6.91 -19.15 -1.89
C LYS A 144 8.00 -19.93 -1.17
N ARG A 145 8.62 -20.93 -1.82
CA ARG A 145 9.73 -21.71 -1.24
C ARG A 145 10.98 -20.87 -0.97
N ASN A 146 11.15 -19.76 -1.70
CA ASN A 146 12.26 -18.83 -1.51
C ASN A 146 12.03 -17.81 -0.38
N LEU A 147 10.88 -17.85 0.31
CA LEU A 147 10.60 -16.96 1.45
C LEU A 147 11.03 -17.60 2.77
N SER A 148 11.62 -16.78 3.63
CA SER A 148 11.87 -17.09 5.04
C SER A 148 11.29 -16.02 5.95
N TYR A 149 11.03 -16.41 7.20
CA TYR A 149 10.41 -15.56 8.22
C TYR A 149 11.38 -15.38 9.38
N TYR A 150 11.69 -14.14 9.70
CA TYR A 150 12.43 -13.78 10.89
C TYR A 150 11.48 -13.19 11.92
N LYS A 151 11.31 -13.87 13.05
CA LYS A 151 10.51 -13.34 14.17
C LYS A 151 11.31 -12.28 14.91
N LYS A 152 10.72 -11.10 15.10
CA LYS A 152 11.35 -10.02 15.85
C LYS A 152 11.44 -10.38 17.34
N PRO A 153 12.50 -9.92 18.04
CA PRO A 153 12.64 -10.09 19.48
C PRO A 153 11.51 -9.40 20.27
#